data_AF-A0A1D7V3F7-F1
#
_entry.id   AF-A0A1D7V3F7-F1
#
_cell.length_a   1.000
_cell.length_b   1.000
_cell.length_c   1.000
_cell.angle_alpha   90.00
_cell.angle_beta   90.00
_cell.angle_gamma   90.00
#
_symmetry.space_group_name_H-M   'P 1'
#
loop_
_entity.id
_entity.type
_entity.pdbx_description
1 polymer ?
#
loop_
_entity_poly.entity_id
_entity_poly.type
_entity_poly.pdbx_seq_one_letter_code
_entity_poly.pdbx_strand_id
1 'polypeptide(L)'
;MIKKKIKRNEVRRAGQPRIDPDAPLERRSVGLPEFWWKEIDHLANEYEIKASAIVRLAVGLHLRRLGKIKTKIGLQKTRKTD
;
A
#
# COMPACT_ATOMS: atom_id res chain seq x y z
N MET A 1 -15.52 -28.15 21.00
CA MET A 1 -14.23 -27.44 21.17
C MET A 1 -14.38 -25.99 20.71
N ILE A 2 -14.58 -25.04 21.62
CA ILE A 2 -14.74 -23.62 21.29
C ILE A 2 -13.35 -22.97 21.31
N LYS A 3 -12.84 -22.57 20.13
CA LYS A 3 -11.56 -21.87 20.02
C LYS A 3 -11.71 -20.45 20.57
N LYS A 4 -11.02 -20.14 21.67
CA LYS A 4 -10.94 -18.80 22.27
C LYS A 4 -10.41 -17.81 21.23
N LYS A 5 -11.19 -16.76 20.92
CA LYS A 5 -10.73 -15.60 20.13
C LYS A 5 -9.72 -14.83 20.98
N ILE A 6 -8.45 -14.89 20.58
CA ILE A 6 -7.39 -14.05 21.12
C ILE A 6 -7.68 -12.60 20.67
N LYS A 7 -8.10 -11.73 21.60
CA LYS A 7 -8.20 -10.29 21.34
C LYS A 7 -6.77 -9.75 21.18
N ARG A 8 -6.35 -9.50 19.94
CA ARG A 8 -5.13 -8.73 19.68
C ARG A 8 -5.37 -7.29 20.11
N ASN A 9 -4.77 -6.88 21.23
CA ASN A 9 -4.66 -5.47 21.61
C ASN A 9 -3.59 -4.81 20.72
N GLU A 10 -3.95 -4.50 19.48
CA GLU A 10 -3.12 -3.61 18.67
C GLU A 10 -3.31 -2.17 19.17
N VAL A 11 -2.30 -1.69 19.90
CA VAL A 11 -2.21 -0.31 20.37
C VAL A 11 -2.04 0.60 19.15
N ARG A 12 -3.13 1.28 18.75
CA ARG A 12 -3.13 2.22 17.63
C ARG A 12 -2.24 3.42 17.94
N ARG A 13 -1.40 3.83 16.99
CA ARG A 13 -0.68 5.12 17.06
C ARG A 13 -1.51 6.22 16.40
N ALA A 14 -1.49 7.42 16.98
CA ALA A 14 -2.15 8.59 16.40
C ALA A 14 -1.64 8.83 14.96
N GLY A 15 -2.55 8.89 13.99
CA GLY A 15 -2.23 9.10 12.57
C GLY A 15 -2.22 7.83 11.69
N GLN A 16 -2.47 6.64 12.24
CA GLN A 16 -2.70 5.45 11.40
C GLN A 16 -4.04 5.58 10.64
N PRO A 17 -4.06 5.39 9.29
CA PRO A 17 -5.30 5.37 8.54
C PRO A 17 -6.22 4.26 9.07
N ARG A 18 -7.53 4.54 9.15
CA ARG A 18 -8.58 3.59 9.56
C ARG A 18 -8.77 2.51 8.48
N ILE A 19 -7.73 1.75 8.18
CA ILE A 19 -7.88 0.52 7.41
C ILE A 19 -8.06 -0.55 8.47
N ASP A 20 -9.31 -1.02 8.61
CA ASP A 20 -9.57 -2.21 9.40
C ASP A 20 -8.69 -3.35 8.85
N PRO A 21 -7.79 -3.94 9.66
CA PRO A 21 -6.91 -5.01 9.19
C PRO A 21 -7.69 -6.23 8.69
N ASP A 22 -8.95 -6.38 9.13
CA ASP A 22 -9.86 -7.43 8.71
C ASP A 22 -10.79 -6.99 7.56
N ALA A 23 -10.67 -5.76 7.05
CA ALA A 23 -11.47 -5.29 5.92
C ALA A 23 -11.25 -6.19 4.70
N PRO A 24 -12.33 -6.64 4.02
CA PRO A 24 -12.19 -7.40 2.80
C PRO A 24 -11.48 -6.53 1.74
N LEU A 25 -10.27 -6.95 1.37
CA LEU A 25 -9.52 -6.30 0.31
C LEU A 25 -10.20 -6.61 -1.02
N GLU A 26 -10.70 -5.57 -1.70
CA GLU A 26 -11.16 -5.69 -3.08
C GLU A 26 -10.06 -6.32 -3.94
N ARG A 27 -10.34 -7.48 -4.52
CA ARG A 27 -9.44 -8.14 -5.45
C ARG A 27 -9.74 -7.61 -6.85
N ARG A 28 -8.74 -7.00 -7.49
CA ARG A 28 -8.83 -6.53 -8.87
C ARG A 28 -7.73 -7.20 -9.69
N SER A 29 -8.09 -7.69 -10.87
CA SER A 29 -7.14 -8.14 -11.87
C SER A 29 -6.43 -6.91 -12.45
N VAL A 30 -5.11 -6.98 -12.60
CA VAL A 30 -4.31 -5.89 -13.15
C VAL A 30 -3.64 -6.40 -14.41
N GLY A 31 -3.88 -5.75 -15.55
CA GLY A 31 -3.14 -6.01 -16.78
C GLY A 31 -1.79 -5.30 -16.72
N LEU A 32 -0.71 -6.04 -16.46
CA LEU A 32 0.66 -5.56 -16.58
C LEU A 32 1.34 -6.24 -17.77
N PRO A 33 2.33 -5.58 -18.40
CA PRO A 33 3.17 -6.23 -19.39
C PRO A 33 3.82 -7.51 -18.85
N GLU A 34 3.97 -8.53 -19.70
CA GLU A 34 4.51 -9.84 -19.29
C GLU A 34 5.90 -9.73 -18.65
N PHE A 35 6.76 -8.85 -19.18
CA PHE A 35 8.11 -8.67 -18.64
C PHE A 35 8.10 -8.12 -17.20
N TRP A 36 7.12 -7.28 -16.83
CA TRP A 36 6.96 -6.83 -15.44
C TRP A 36 6.51 -7.96 -14.53
N TRP A 37 5.62 -8.84 -15.00
CA TRP A 37 5.24 -10.01 -14.21
C TRP A 37 6.43 -10.92 -13.92
N LYS A 38 7.30 -11.15 -14.92
CA LYS A 38 8.54 -11.93 -14.72
C LYS A 38 9.44 -11.33 -13.65
N GLU A 39 9.62 -10.01 -13.64
CA GLU A 39 10.40 -9.32 -12.60
C GLU A 39 9.73 -9.42 -11.22
N ILE A 40 8.41 -9.23 -11.15
CA ILE A 40 7.65 -9.33 -9.90
C ILE A 40 7.70 -10.75 -9.35
N ASP A 41 7.56 -11.77 -10.20
CA ASP A 41 7.60 -13.17 -9.81
C ASP A 41 9.01 -13.58 -9.38
N HIS A 42 10.05 -13.07 -10.04
CA HIS A 42 11.43 -13.27 -9.61
C HIS A 42 11.66 -12.72 -8.19
N LEU A 43 11.24 -11.48 -7.93
CA LEU A 43 11.31 -10.86 -6.59
C LEU A 43 10.45 -11.62 -5.57
N ALA A 44 9.27 -12.09 -5.97
CA ALA A 44 8.39 -12.87 -5.09
C ALA A 44 9.09 -14.14 -4.62
N ASN A 45 9.79 -14.82 -5.55
CA ASN A 45 10.54 -16.03 -5.25
C ASN A 45 11.78 -15.75 -4.41
N GLU A 46 12.57 -14.71 -4.74
CA GLU A 46 13.79 -14.36 -4.01
C GLU A 46 13.52 -14.04 -2.53
N TYR A 47 12.42 -13.34 -2.25
CA TYR A 47 12.08 -12.89 -0.90
C TYR A 47 11.01 -13.76 -0.21
N GLU A 48 10.61 -14.88 -0.81
CA GLU A 48 9.58 -15.79 -0.30
C GLU A 48 8.25 -15.09 0.08
N ILE A 49 7.86 -14.07 -0.69
CA ILE A 49 6.63 -13.30 -0.49
C ILE A 49 5.70 -13.41 -1.69
N LYS A 50 4.40 -13.15 -1.47
CA LYS A 50 3.42 -13.16 -2.57
C LYS A 50 3.67 -12.00 -3.52
N ALA A 51 3.62 -12.23 -4.84
CA ALA A 51 3.64 -11.18 -5.87
C ALA A 51 2.64 -10.04 -5.58
N SER A 52 1.43 -10.37 -5.10
CA SER A 52 0.43 -9.38 -4.69
C SER A 52 0.91 -8.42 -3.57
N ALA A 53 1.79 -8.87 -2.67
CA ALA A 53 2.37 -8.02 -1.63
C ALA A 53 3.36 -7.01 -2.21
N ILE A 54 4.18 -7.45 -3.18
CA ILE A 54 5.10 -6.57 -3.92
C ILE A 54 4.32 -5.50 -4.67
N VAL A 55 3.27 -5.88 -5.41
CA VAL A 55 2.42 -4.94 -6.14
C VAL A 55 1.77 -3.92 -5.19
N ARG A 56 1.23 -4.36 -4.05
CA ARG A 56 0.66 -3.45 -3.04
C ARG A 56 1.69 -2.46 -2.51
N LEU A 57 2.90 -2.92 -2.22
CA LEU A 57 4.00 -2.07 -1.75
C LEU A 57 4.35 -1.02 -2.80
N ALA A 58 4.54 -1.43 -4.06
CA ALA A 58 4.86 -0.54 -5.17
C ALA A 58 3.78 0.54 -5.36
N VAL A 59 2.50 0.15 -5.37
CA VAL A 59 1.37 1.08 -5.46
C VAL A 59 1.35 2.05 -4.27
N GLY A 60 1.54 1.55 -3.05
CA GLY A 60 1.58 2.37 -1.85
C GLY A 60 2.70 3.42 -1.88
N LEU A 61 3.90 3.03 -2.31
CA LEU A 61 5.04 3.94 -2.49
C LEU A 61 4.75 5.01 -3.54
N HIS A 62 4.16 4.62 -4.67
CA HIS A 62 3.78 5.54 -5.74
C HIS A 62 2.75 6.58 -5.27
N LEU A 63 1.67 6.13 -4.61
CA LEU A 63 0.63 7.02 -4.08
C LEU A 63 1.19 7.99 -3.03
N ARG A 64 2.08 7.53 -2.15
CA ARG A 64 2.75 8.39 -1.17
C ARG A 64 3.61 9.46 -1.84
N ARG A 65 4.33 9.10 -2.91
CA ARG A 65 5.14 10.04 -3.70
C ARG A 65 4.26 11.07 -4.40
N LEU A 66 3.15 10.65 -5.01
CA LEU A 66 2.18 11.55 -5.62
C LEU A 66 1.58 12.53 -4.61
N GLY A 67 1.25 12.07 -3.40
CA GLY A 67 0.77 12.94 -2.33
C GLY A 67 1.77 14.06 -2.00
N LYS A 68 3.04 13.72 -1.81
CA LYS A 68 4.11 14.71 -1.56
C LYS A 68 4.27 15.71 -2.70
N ILE A 69 4.18 15.24 -3.95
CA ILE A 69 4.26 16.11 -5.13
C ILE A 69 3.08 17.09 -5.15
N LYS A 70 1.85 16.61 -4.93
CA LYS A 70 0.66 17.46 -4.88
C LYS A 70 0.77 18.53 -3.79
N THR A 71 1.23 18.17 -2.60
CA THR A 71 1.47 19.15 -1.51
C THR A 71 2.48 20.21 -1.91
N LYS A 72 3.61 19.82 -2.53
CA LYS A 72 4.63 20.78 -3.00
C LYS A 72 4.07 21.75 -4.04
N ILE A 73 3.29 21.25 -5.00
CA ILE A 73 2.63 22.09 -6.02
C ILE A 73 1.68 23.10 -5.36
N GLY A 74 0.89 22.66 -4.36
CA GLY A 74 -0.01 23.54 -3.61
C GLY A 74 0.73 24.69 -2.93
N LEU A 75 1.82 24.39 -2.22
CA LEU A 75 2.65 25.40 -1.53
C LEU A 75 3.30 26.41 -2.48
N GLN A 76 3.70 25.98 -3.68
CA GLN A 76 4.25 26.88 -4.69
C GLN A 76 3.20 27.82 -5.27
N LYS A 77 1.95 27.36 -5.42
CA LYS A 77 0.85 28.19 -5.92
C LYS A 77 0.46 29.27 -4.92
N THR A 78 0.33 28.93 -3.64
CA THR A 78 -0.01 29.91 -2.58
C THR A 78 1.06 30.99 -2.42
N ARG A 79 2.35 30.63 -2.50
CA ARG A 79 3.45 31.61 -2.43
C ARG A 79 3.55 32.60 -3.60
N LYS A 80 2.91 32.33 -4.74
CA LYS A 80 2.87 33.27 -5.88
C LYS A 80 1.64 34.18 -5.85
N THR A 81 0.74 33.97 -4.90
CA THR A 81 -0.50 34.74 -4.75
C THR A 81 -0.44 35.73 -3.58
N ASP A 82 0.65 35.69 -2.80
CA ASP A 82 1.08 36.74 -1.87
C ASP A 82 2.15 37.61 -2.55
#